data_AF-N6U1T4-F1
#
_entry.id   AF-N6U1T4-F1
#
_cell.length_a   1.000
_cell.length_b   1.000
_cell.length_c   1.000
_cell.angle_alpha   90.00
_cell.angle_beta   90.00
_cell.angle_gamma   90.00
#
_symmetry.space_group_name_H-M   'P 1'
#
loop_
_entity.id
_entity.type
_entity.pdbx_description
1 polymer ?
#
loop_
_entity_poly.entity_id
_entity_poly.type
_entity_poly.pdbx_seq_one_letter_code
_entity_poly.pdbx_strand_id
1 'polypeptide(L)'
;MVLDRNSTPLFLTFSEENVYKLGEEVTKAHPNELNKCYAVFISNQSRTVPLWRQRAGKNEDRLIIWDYHVIFLYHPEPDKCLVYDLDSELPFPTYVHKYVTETFRTDHILKPDYFR
;
A
#
# COMPACT_ATOMS: atom_id res chain seq x y z
N MET A 1 -14.90 -6.37 -1.04
CA MET A 1 -13.93 -7.44 -1.33
C MET A 1 -13.05 -7.69 -0.11
N VAL A 2 -12.72 -8.95 0.20
CA VAL A 2 -11.74 -9.30 1.25
C VAL A 2 -10.77 -10.26 0.60
N LEU A 3 -9.50 -9.86 0.51
CA LEU A 3 -8.40 -10.69 0.00
C LEU A 3 -7.61 -11.19 1.21
N ASP A 4 -7.07 -12.39 1.13
CA ASP A 4 -6.23 -12.93 2.19
C ASP A 4 -4.80 -12.42 2.01
N ARG A 5 -4.19 -11.92 3.08
CA ARG A 5 -2.78 -11.50 3.08
C ARG A 5 -1.83 -12.67 2.79
N ASN A 6 -2.24 -13.91 3.11
CA ASN A 6 -1.42 -15.10 2.97
C ASN A 6 -1.70 -15.91 1.69
N SER A 7 -2.72 -15.57 0.89
CA SER A 7 -3.02 -16.28 -0.36
C SER A 7 -1.98 -15.99 -1.45
N THR A 8 -1.33 -14.83 -1.37
CA THR A 8 -0.36 -14.36 -2.35
C THR A 8 1.05 -14.44 -1.77
N PRO A 9 2.01 -15.12 -2.44
CA PRO A 9 3.41 -15.09 -2.04
C PRO A 9 3.91 -13.63 -2.00
N LEU A 10 4.40 -13.19 -0.85
CA LEU A 10 4.98 -11.86 -0.71
C LEU A 10 6.38 -11.85 -1.33
N PHE A 11 6.55 -11.10 -2.41
CA PHE A 11 7.86 -10.73 -2.93
C PHE A 11 8.33 -9.46 -2.23
N LEU A 12 9.20 -9.61 -1.24
CA LEU A 12 9.61 -8.56 -0.28
C LEU A 12 10.15 -7.25 -0.87
N THR A 13 10.51 -7.22 -2.16
CA THR A 13 11.07 -6.05 -2.84
C THR A 13 10.34 -5.70 -4.14
N PHE A 14 9.29 -6.44 -4.50
CA PHE A 14 8.58 -6.31 -5.77
C PHE A 14 7.10 -6.02 -5.51
N SER A 15 6.84 -4.87 -4.87
CA SER A 15 5.47 -4.43 -4.51
C SER A 15 4.56 -4.32 -5.73
N GLU A 16 5.10 -3.99 -6.90
CA GLU A 16 4.42 -3.97 -8.18
C GLU A 16 3.96 -5.35 -8.65
N GLU A 17 4.78 -6.39 -8.48
CA GLU A 17 4.40 -7.77 -8.80
C GLU A 17 3.35 -8.29 -7.81
N ASN A 18 3.50 -7.96 -6.53
CA ASN A 18 2.53 -8.27 -5.48
C ASN A 18 1.14 -7.66 -5.82
N VAL A 19 1.11 -6.38 -6.19
CA VAL A 19 -0.12 -5.66 -6.59
C VAL A 19 -0.70 -6.23 -7.88
N TYR A 20 0.13 -6.60 -8.85
CA TYR A 20 -0.30 -7.29 -10.06
C TYR A 20 -0.99 -8.63 -9.72
N LYS A 21 -0.40 -9.43 -8.83
CA LYS A 21 -0.97 -10.71 -8.38
C LYS A 21 -2.31 -10.53 -7.65
N LEU A 22 -2.45 -9.50 -6.82
CA LEU A 22 -3.74 -9.15 -6.23
C LEU A 22 -4.77 -8.82 -7.33
N GLY A 23 -4.39 -8.05 -8.35
CA GLY A 23 -5.26 -7.77 -9.50
C GLY A 23 -5.67 -9.03 -10.27
N GLU A 24 -4.77 -10.00 -10.45
CA GLU A 24 -5.10 -11.30 -11.03
C GLU A 24 -6.10 -12.10 -10.17
N GLU A 25 -5.94 -12.07 -8.84
CA GLU A 25 -6.87 -12.71 -7.90
C GLU A 25 -8.27 -12.08 -8.01
N VAL A 26 -8.36 -10.75 -8.01
CA VAL A 26 -9.63 -10.03 -8.18
C VAL A 26 -10.28 -10.36 -9.52
N THR A 27 -9.50 -10.40 -10.60
CA THR A 27 -10.02 -10.73 -11.94
C THR A 27 -10.66 -12.13 -11.96
N LYS A 28 -10.11 -13.09 -11.21
CA LYS A 28 -10.61 -14.47 -11.13
C LYS A 28 -11.80 -14.60 -10.18
N ALA A 29 -11.71 -14.03 -8.98
CA ALA A 29 -12.69 -14.22 -7.91
C ALA A 29 -13.85 -13.22 -7.96
N HIS A 30 -13.58 -12.00 -8.42
CA HIS A 30 -14.50 -10.84 -8.38
C HIS A 30 -14.39 -9.97 -9.66
N PRO A 31 -14.60 -10.52 -10.87
CA PRO A 31 -14.38 -9.80 -12.12
C PRO A 31 -15.18 -8.48 -12.24
N ASN A 32 -16.38 -8.44 -11.66
CA ASN A 32 -17.25 -7.25 -11.67
C ASN A 32 -16.76 -6.11 -10.74
N GLU A 33 -15.74 -6.36 -9.92
CA GLU A 33 -15.18 -5.39 -8.98
C GLU A 33 -13.87 -4.78 -9.48
N LEU A 34 -13.29 -5.30 -10.57
CA LEU A 34 -11.98 -4.87 -11.08
C LEU A 34 -11.95 -3.39 -11.46
N ASN A 35 -13.05 -2.86 -12.00
CA ASN A 35 -13.18 -1.44 -12.38
C ASN A 35 -13.21 -0.48 -11.18
N LYS A 36 -13.29 -1.01 -9.95
CA LYS A 36 -13.23 -0.26 -8.68
C LYS A 36 -11.87 -0.40 -8.00
N CYS A 37 -10.91 -1.05 -8.67
CA CYS A 37 -9.59 -1.34 -8.14
C CYS A 37 -8.52 -0.50 -8.86
N TYR A 38 -7.47 -0.13 -8.13
CA TYR A 38 -6.39 0.72 -8.65
C TYR A 38 -5.04 0.24 -8.12
N ALA A 39 -4.05 0.18 -9.00
CA ALA A 39 -2.65 0.13 -8.59
C ALA A 39 -2.16 1.57 -8.40
N VAL A 40 -1.62 1.89 -7.22
CA VAL A 40 -1.13 3.24 -6.91
C VAL A 40 0.36 3.18 -6.64
N PHE A 41 1.11 3.90 -7.47
CA PHE A 41 2.54 4.11 -7.30
C PHE A 41 2.78 5.32 -6.40
N ILE A 42 3.60 5.13 -5.38
CA ILE A 42 4.03 6.15 -4.44
C ILE A 42 5.53 6.33 -4.66
N SER A 43 5.93 7.51 -5.12
CA SER A 43 7.33 7.89 -5.29
C SER A 43 7.42 9.41 -5.32
N ASN A 44 8.64 9.94 -5.38
CA ASN A 44 8.89 11.37 -5.53
C ASN A 44 10.10 11.58 -6.45
N GLN A 45 10.42 12.84 -6.75
CA GLN A 45 11.52 13.19 -7.67
C GLN A 45 12.88 12.62 -7.20
N SER A 46 13.11 12.59 -5.89
CA SER A 46 14.34 12.09 -5.28
C SER A 46 14.39 10.57 -5.13
N ARG A 47 13.27 9.86 -5.40
CA ARG A 47 13.09 8.44 -5.11
C ARG A 47 13.50 8.10 -3.68
N THR A 48 12.94 8.87 -2.75
CA THR A 48 13.17 8.69 -1.32
C THR A 48 11.86 8.97 -0.60
N VAL A 49 11.01 7.96 -0.48
CA VAL A 49 9.69 8.07 0.15
C VAL A 49 9.68 7.31 1.49
N PRO A 50 9.58 8.02 2.63
CA PRO A 50 9.52 7.37 3.94
C PRO A 50 8.11 6.84 4.20
N LEU A 51 8.02 5.54 4.51
CA LEU A 51 6.79 4.85 4.89
C LEU A 51 6.96 4.21 6.27
N TRP A 52 6.05 4.55 7.19
CA TRP A 52 5.95 3.95 8.52
C TRP A 52 5.09 2.68 8.50
N ARG A 53 5.18 1.89 9.58
CA ARG A 53 4.41 0.65 9.75
C ARG A 53 4.70 -0.37 8.64
N GLN A 54 5.96 -0.49 8.22
CA GLN A 54 6.40 -1.44 7.21
C GLN A 54 7.03 -2.67 7.89
N ARG A 55 6.63 -3.88 7.50
CA ARG A 55 7.03 -5.16 8.12
C ARG A 55 8.55 -5.36 8.13
N ALA A 56 9.26 -4.86 7.11
CA ALA A 56 10.71 -4.92 7.02
C ALA A 56 11.43 -3.90 7.93
N GLY A 57 10.71 -2.93 8.49
CA GLY A 57 11.26 -1.91 9.39
C GLY A 57 11.79 -2.53 10.68
N LYS A 58 13.00 -2.13 11.10
CA LYS A 58 13.66 -2.71 12.28
C LYS A 58 13.35 -2.01 13.60
N ASN A 59 12.99 -0.73 13.53
CA ASN A 59 12.75 0.12 14.71
C ASN A 59 11.28 0.03 15.16
N GLU A 60 10.95 0.56 16.34
CA GLU A 60 9.58 0.58 16.89
C GLU A 60 8.55 1.20 15.94
N ASP A 61 9.00 2.24 15.21
CA ASP A 61 8.19 2.95 14.22
C ASP A 61 8.07 2.22 12.88
N ARG A 62 8.87 1.17 12.68
CA ARG A 62 8.86 0.33 11.47
C ARG A 62 9.01 1.13 10.18
N LEU A 63 9.85 2.16 10.22
CA LEU A 63 10.13 3.05 9.11
C LEU A 63 11.04 2.39 8.06
N ILE A 64 10.67 2.51 6.80
CA ILE A 64 11.49 2.20 5.62
C ILE A 64 11.50 3.41 4.69
N ILE A 65 12.64 3.69 4.06
CA ILE A 65 12.74 4.66 2.96
C ILE A 65 12.80 3.85 1.67
N TRP A 66 11.76 3.97 0.86
CA TRP A 66 11.67 3.33 -0.44
C TRP A 66 12.09 4.28 -1.56
N ASP A 67 12.54 3.73 -2.68
CA ASP A 67 12.66 4.48 -3.93
C ASP A 67 11.29 4.69 -4.59
N TYR A 68 10.45 3.67 -4.53
CA TYR A 68 9.01 3.73 -4.76
C TYR A 68 8.31 2.59 -4.01
N HIS A 69 7.01 2.71 -3.82
CA HIS A 69 6.17 1.63 -3.30
C HIS A 69 4.86 1.55 -4.08
N VAL A 70 4.31 0.35 -4.26
CA VAL A 70 3.03 0.16 -4.93
C VAL A 70 2.03 -0.46 -3.97
N ILE A 71 0.84 0.15 -3.90
CA ILE A 71 -0.28 -0.37 -3.12
C ILE A 71 -1.47 -0.68 -4.03
N PHE A 72 -2.34 -1.58 -3.57
CA PHE A 72 -3.59 -1.87 -4.23
C PHE A 72 -4.74 -1.18 -3.50
N LEU A 73 -5.48 -0.32 -4.20
CA LEU A 73 -6.67 0.36 -3.69
C LEU A 73 -7.94 -0.31 -4.20
N TYR A 74 -8.95 -0.37 -3.34
CA TYR A 74 -10.31 -0.76 -3.69
C TYR A 74 -11.30 0.28 -3.19
N HIS A 75 -12.02 0.90 -4.12
CA HIS A 75 -12.95 2.00 -3.86
C HIS A 75 -14.32 1.68 -4.45
N PRO A 76 -15.13 0.84 -3.78
CA PRO A 76 -16.42 0.41 -4.32
C PRO A 76 -17.52 1.46 -4.22
N GLU A 77 -17.42 2.35 -3.24
CA GLU A 77 -18.45 3.34 -2.88
C GLU A 77 -17.76 4.64 -2.43
N PRO A 78 -18.37 5.83 -2.62
CA PRO A 78 -17.73 7.12 -2.34
C PRO A 78 -17.15 7.29 -0.93
N ASP A 79 -17.74 6.65 0.07
CA ASP A 79 -17.33 6.72 1.48
C ASP A 79 -16.44 5.54 1.92
N LYS A 80 -16.21 4.57 1.03
CA LYS A 80 -15.46 3.34 1.31
C LYS A 80 -14.25 3.21 0.40
N CYS A 81 -13.08 3.36 0.98
CA CYS A 81 -11.81 3.16 0.28
C CYS A 81 -10.85 2.36 1.17
N LEU A 82 -10.38 1.24 0.63
CA LEU A 82 -9.55 0.25 1.31
C LEU A 82 -8.19 0.14 0.60
N VAL A 83 -7.14 0.04 1.42
CA VAL A 83 -5.75 -0.18 1.00
C VAL A 83 -5.36 -1.61 1.33
N TYR A 84 -4.82 -2.30 0.33
CA TYR A 84 -4.17 -3.59 0.44
C TYR A 84 -2.68 -3.36 0.20
N ASP A 85 -1.94 -3.33 1.31
CA ASP A 85 -0.49 -3.24 1.34
C ASP A 85 0.04 -4.49 2.06
N LEU A 86 0.71 -5.35 1.30
CA LEU A 86 1.26 -6.61 1.79
C LEU A 86 2.52 -6.37 2.65
N ASP A 87 3.19 -5.24 2.45
CA ASP A 87 4.38 -4.82 3.20
C ASP A 87 4.03 -4.05 4.48
N SER A 88 2.77 -3.68 4.69
CA SER A 88 2.31 -2.99 5.90
C SER A 88 2.10 -3.92 7.10
N GLU A 89 2.41 -3.42 8.30
CA GLU A 89 2.00 -4.01 9.58
C GLU A 89 0.55 -3.65 9.96
N LEU A 90 -0.05 -2.67 9.29
CA LEU A 90 -1.46 -2.34 9.51
C LEU A 90 -2.37 -3.52 9.12
N PRO A 91 -3.65 -3.53 9.55
CA PRO A 91 -4.62 -4.52 9.12
C PRO A 91 -4.68 -4.71 7.60
N PHE A 92 -5.11 -5.88 7.15
CA PHE A 92 -5.27 -6.17 5.73
C PHE A 92 -6.71 -6.59 5.44
N PRO A 93 -7.48 -5.79 4.69
CA PRO A 93 -7.18 -4.43 4.24
C PRO A 93 -7.18 -3.40 5.39
N THR A 94 -6.69 -2.20 5.12
CA THR A 94 -6.81 -1.02 6.01
C THR A 94 -7.62 0.08 5.33
N TYR A 95 -8.47 0.80 6.09
CA TYR A 95 -9.15 1.98 5.56
C TYR A 95 -8.16 3.08 5.17
N VAL A 96 -8.40 3.74 4.03
CA VAL A 96 -7.46 4.71 3.45
C VAL A 96 -7.07 5.83 4.42
N HIS A 97 -8.00 6.35 5.22
CA HIS A 97 -7.71 7.42 6.19
C HIS A 97 -6.70 6.97 7.25
N LYS A 98 -6.84 5.73 7.75
CA LYS A 98 -5.92 5.15 8.72
C LYS A 98 -4.57 4.87 8.08
N TYR A 99 -4.56 4.29 6.88
CA TYR A 99 -3.34 4.02 6.13
C TYR A 99 -2.54 5.32 5.91
N VAL A 100 -3.19 6.36 5.39
CA VAL A 100 -2.53 7.65 5.14
C VAL A 100 -1.95 8.25 6.42
N THR A 101 -2.74 8.26 7.50
CA THR A 101 -2.31 8.86 8.77
C THR A 101 -1.14 8.11 9.41
N GLU A 102 -1.17 6.78 9.41
CA GLU A 102 -0.14 5.98 10.09
C GLU A 102 1.08 5.66 9.24
N THR A 103 0.91 5.50 7.93
CA THR A 103 2.00 5.16 7.01
C THR A 103 2.70 6.38 6.47
N PHE A 104 1.97 7.43 6.08
CA PHE A 104 2.61 8.65 5.57
C PHE A 104 2.95 9.63 6.69
N ARG A 105 2.10 9.76 7.72
CA ARG A 105 2.16 10.88 8.67
C ARG A 105 2.14 12.23 7.91
N THR A 106 2.32 13.34 8.61
CA THR A 106 2.31 14.68 7.97
C THR A 106 3.65 14.99 7.30
N ASP A 107 3.63 15.65 6.14
CA ASP A 107 4.87 16.13 5.50
C ASP A 107 5.58 17.23 6.31
N HIS A 108 4.89 17.89 7.25
CA HIS A 108 5.49 18.91 8.11
C HIS A 108 6.65 18.40 8.98
N ILE A 109 6.73 17.09 9.22
CA ILE A 109 7.83 16.46 9.97
C ILE A 109 8.96 15.96 9.05
N LEU A 110 8.83 16.13 7.73
CA LEU A 110 9.76 15.64 6.74
C LEU A 110 10.62 16.76 6.17
N LYS A 111 11.81 16.41 5.65
CA LYS A 111 12.59 17.31 4.80
C LYS A 111 11.94 17.35 3.40
N PRO A 112 12.08 18.45 2.63
CA PRO A 112 11.49 18.58 1.30
C PRO A 112 11.77 17.41 0.35
N ASP A 113 12.99 16.86 0.37
CA ASP A 113 13.39 15.73 -0.47
C ASP A 113 12.62 14.41 -0.18
N TYR A 114 11.86 14.37 0.92
CA TYR A 114 11.07 13.21 1.35
C TYR A 114 9.55 13.40 1.17
N PHE A 115 9.09 14.54 0.64
CA PHE A 115 7.67 14.74 0.36
C PHE A 115 7.18 13.75 -0.70
N ARG A 116 5.92 13.32 -0.60
CA ARG A 116 5.33 12.25 -1.43
C ARG A 116 4.18 12.78 -2.25
#